data_AF-A0A7V3Y229-F1
#
_entry.id   AF-A0A7V3Y229-F1
#
_cell.length_a   1.000
_cell.length_b   1.000
_cell.length_c   1.000
_cell.angle_alpha   90.00
_cell.angle_beta   90.00
_cell.angle_gamma   90.00
#
_symmetry.space_group_name_H-M   'P 1'
#
loop_
_entity.id
_entity.type
_entity.pdbx_description
1 polymer ?
#
loop_
_entity_poly.entity_id
_entity_poly.type
_entity_poly.pdbx_seq_one_letter_code
_entity_poly.pdbx_strand_id
1 'polypeptide(L)'
;MQKLIKHTRLLSVIVLVIIVCGFVTCKKEPVDDAAKVAMRYLTTTDEKQLLSFLNRESQKRIENLKKNYGSVYPFIWVHHDTDALWDIVKIEKADNKATVTLQCIKHKKQNAIGLEVVHTLVKEDGKWKIDISDQLPSR
;
A
#
# COMPACT_ATOMS: atom_id res chain seq x y z
N MET A 1 -30.51 -41.43 -34.27
CA MET A 1 -30.12 -41.24 -32.84
C MET A 1 -28.67 -40.78 -32.63
N GLN A 2 -27.66 -41.33 -33.32
CA GLN A 2 -26.24 -40.94 -33.10
C GLN A 2 -25.90 -39.46 -33.37
N LYS A 3 -26.50 -38.82 -34.39
CA LYS A 3 -26.28 -37.38 -34.68
C LYS A 3 -26.79 -36.47 -33.56
N LEU A 4 -27.95 -36.80 -32.97
CA LEU A 4 -28.56 -36.02 -31.88
C LEU A 4 -27.66 -36.02 -30.62
N ILE A 5 -27.05 -37.17 -30.31
CA ILE A 5 -26.14 -37.36 -29.17
C ILE A 5 -24.82 -36.59 -29.37
N LYS A 6 -24.31 -36.48 -30.60
CA LYS A 6 -23.10 -35.69 -30.90
C LYS A 6 -23.34 -34.19 -30.72
N HIS A 7 -24.49 -33.68 -31.14
CA HIS A 7 -24.83 -32.26 -30.99
C HIS A 7 -25.09 -31.86 -29.52
N THR A 8 -25.75 -32.72 -28.73
CA THR A 8 -25.92 -32.46 -27.28
C THR A 8 -24.59 -32.47 -26.54
N ARG A 9 -23.67 -33.41 -26.83
CA ARG A 9 -22.33 -33.41 -26.24
C ARG A 9 -21.52 -32.17 -26.60
N LEU A 10 -21.60 -31.71 -27.85
CA LEU A 10 -20.90 -30.50 -28.30
C LEU A 10 -21.45 -29.24 -27.60
N LEU A 11 -22.78 -29.12 -27.48
CA LEU A 11 -23.43 -28.03 -26.75
C LEU A 11 -23.04 -28.03 -25.27
N SER A 12 -22.99 -29.19 -24.61
CA SER A 12 -22.55 -29.29 -23.22
C SER A 12 -21.11 -28.83 -23.02
N VAL A 13 -20.20 -29.14 -23.96
CA VAL A 13 -18.80 -28.68 -23.89
C VAL A 13 -18.70 -27.16 -24.08
N ILE A 14 -19.45 -26.58 -25.02
CA ILE A 14 -19.45 -25.13 -25.26
C ILE A 14 -19.96 -24.37 -24.03
N VAL A 15 -21.04 -24.85 -23.40
CA VAL A 15 -21.57 -24.27 -22.17
C VAL A 15 -20.54 -24.34 -21.04
N LEU A 16 -19.83 -25.46 -20.90
CA LEU A 16 -18.80 -25.64 -19.88
C LEU A 16 -17.61 -24.68 -20.07
N VAL A 17 -17.18 -24.46 -21.32
CA VAL A 17 -16.12 -23.49 -21.65
C VAL A 17 -16.54 -22.06 -21.35
N ILE A 18 -17.79 -21.68 -21.65
CA ILE A 18 -18.31 -20.33 -21.35
C ILE A 18 -18.38 -20.09 -19.84
N ILE A 19 -18.80 -21.10 -19.07
CA ILE A 19 -18.83 -21.02 -17.60
C ILE A 19 -17.41 -20.87 -17.05
N VAL A 20 -16.46 -21.72 -17.46
CA VAL A 20 -15.07 -21.66 -16.96
C VAL A 20 -14.39 -20.36 -17.39
N CYS A 21 -14.60 -19.87 -18.61
CA CYS A 21 -14.03 -18.59 -19.06
C CYS A 21 -14.69 -17.37 -18.41
N GLY A 22 -15.97 -17.44 -18.04
CA GLY A 22 -16.70 -16.35 -17.38
C GLY A 22 -16.27 -16.08 -15.95
N PHE A 23 -15.77 -17.11 -15.24
CA PHE A 23 -15.32 -16.98 -13.84
C PHE A 23 -13.83 -16.60 -13.68
N VAL A 24 -13.03 -16.58 -14.77
CA VAL A 24 -11.56 -16.35 -14.69
C VAL A 24 -11.17 -14.89 -14.94
N THR A 25 -12.11 -13.96 -15.03
CA THR A 25 -11.78 -12.53 -14.90
C THR A 25 -11.60 -12.18 -13.43
N CYS A 26 -10.51 -12.65 -12.82
CA CYS A 26 -9.93 -12.09 -11.62
C CYS A 26 -9.44 -10.67 -11.96
N LYS A 27 -10.36 -9.70 -11.98
CA LYS A 27 -9.99 -8.29 -12.10
C LYS A 27 -9.31 -7.93 -10.78
N LYS A 28 -7.98 -7.73 -10.80
CA LYS A 28 -7.29 -7.04 -9.71
C LYS A 28 -8.05 -5.74 -9.46
N GLU A 29 -8.61 -5.59 -8.27
CA GLU A 29 -9.23 -4.34 -7.86
C GLU A 29 -8.21 -3.20 -8.00
N PRO A 30 -8.64 -2.00 -8.41
CA PRO A 30 -7.74 -0.86 -8.49
C PRO A 30 -7.14 -0.61 -7.10
N VAL A 31 -5.80 -0.57 -7.04
CA VAL A 31 -5.09 -0.31 -5.78
C VAL A 31 -5.58 1.02 -5.19
N ASP A 32 -5.94 0.97 -3.92
CA ASP A 32 -6.45 2.10 -3.17
C ASP A 32 -5.46 3.28 -3.13
N ASP A 33 -5.94 4.50 -3.28
CA ASP A 33 -5.07 5.69 -3.32
C ASP A 33 -4.32 5.94 -2.01
N ALA A 34 -4.88 5.60 -0.85
CA ALA A 34 -4.18 5.69 0.43
C ALA A 34 -3.02 4.68 0.47
N ALA A 35 -3.25 3.47 -0.03
CA ALA A 35 -2.21 2.45 -0.10
C ALA A 35 -1.10 2.80 -1.09
N LYS A 36 -1.43 3.44 -2.22
CA LYS A 36 -0.41 3.99 -3.15
C LYS A 36 0.47 5.03 -2.47
N VAL A 37 -0.11 5.92 -1.65
CA VAL A 37 0.65 6.93 -0.91
C VAL A 37 1.59 6.27 0.09
N ALA A 38 1.09 5.32 0.89
CA ALA A 38 1.91 4.61 1.87
C ALA A 38 3.06 3.80 1.23
N MET A 39 2.80 3.12 0.12
CA MET A 39 3.83 2.38 -0.59
C MET A 39 4.89 3.30 -1.22
N ARG A 40 4.47 4.42 -1.85
CA ARG A 40 5.40 5.42 -2.40
C ARG A 40 6.25 6.06 -1.32
N TYR A 41 5.65 6.35 -0.16
CA TYR A 41 6.36 6.85 1.01
C TYR A 41 7.52 5.92 1.37
N LEU A 42 7.25 4.64 1.65
CA LEU A 42 8.29 3.66 2.04
C LEU A 42 9.42 3.46 1.03
N THR A 43 9.16 3.68 -0.26
CA THR A 43 10.16 3.50 -1.32
C THR A 43 10.87 4.79 -1.73
N THR A 44 10.51 5.94 -1.16
CA THR A 44 11.14 7.23 -1.54
C THR A 44 12.48 7.41 -0.84
N THR A 45 13.48 7.88 -1.58
CA THR A 45 14.79 8.26 -1.04
C THR A 45 15.06 9.75 -1.07
N ASP A 46 14.17 10.53 -1.69
CA ASP A 46 14.25 11.99 -1.77
C ASP A 46 13.52 12.63 -0.57
N GLU A 47 14.26 13.34 0.27
CA GLU A 47 13.74 14.02 1.46
C GLU A 47 12.64 15.05 1.14
N LYS A 48 12.77 15.81 0.04
CA LYS A 48 11.75 16.80 -0.35
C LYS A 48 10.46 16.11 -0.77
N GLN A 49 10.58 15.02 -1.53
CA GLN A 49 9.42 14.21 -1.90
C GLN A 49 8.79 13.54 -0.68
N LEU A 50 9.62 13.07 0.27
CA LEU A 50 9.16 12.48 1.50
C LEU A 50 8.25 13.43 2.28
N LEU A 51 8.70 14.67 2.50
CA LEU A 51 7.90 15.68 3.20
C LEU A 51 6.57 15.95 2.49
N SER A 52 6.53 15.83 1.15
CA SER A 52 5.30 15.99 0.38
C SER A 52 4.25 14.91 0.66
N PHE A 53 4.64 13.72 1.15
CA PHE A 53 3.71 12.68 1.55
C PHE A 53 3.14 12.88 2.96
N LEU A 54 3.78 13.71 3.79
CA LEU A 54 3.38 13.92 5.18
C LEU A 54 2.30 15.00 5.31
N ASN A 55 1.46 14.89 6.34
CA ASN A 55 0.49 15.91 6.69
C ASN A 55 1.16 17.16 7.29
N ARG A 56 0.44 18.28 7.36
CA ARG A 56 1.01 19.55 7.85
C ARG A 56 1.50 19.47 9.29
N GLU A 57 0.80 18.72 10.15
CA GLU A 57 1.20 18.56 11.55
C GLU A 57 2.55 17.84 11.67
N SER A 58 2.73 16.71 10.97
CA SER A 58 3.98 15.96 10.94
C SER A 58 5.12 16.80 10.40
N GLN A 59 4.91 17.55 9.31
CA GLN A 59 5.92 18.47 8.77
C GLN A 59 6.37 19.50 9.81
N LYS A 60 5.41 20.12 10.53
CA LYS A 60 5.72 21.09 11.59
C LYS A 60 6.51 20.47 12.75
N ARG A 61 6.17 19.25 13.17
CA ARG A 61 6.92 18.53 14.22
C ARG A 61 8.34 18.18 13.76
N ILE A 62 8.51 17.73 12.53
CA ILE A 62 9.81 17.47 11.91
C ILE A 62 10.67 18.73 11.90
N GLU A 63 10.14 19.87 11.47
CA GLU A 63 10.90 21.13 11.45
C GLU A 63 11.38 21.54 12.85
N ASN A 64 10.55 21.34 13.87
CA ASN A 64 10.94 21.58 15.25
C ASN A 64 12.04 20.62 15.73
N LEU A 65 11.94 19.33 15.37
CA LEU A 65 12.97 18.34 15.68
C LEU A 65 14.28 18.63 14.97
N LYS A 66 14.25 19.07 13.70
CA LYS A 66 15.45 19.51 12.96
C LYS A 66 16.20 20.63 13.68
N LYS A 67 15.47 21.59 14.26
CA LYS A 67 16.07 22.68 15.03
C LYS A 67 16.78 22.19 16.30
N ASN A 68 16.30 21.12 16.92
CA ASN A 68 16.82 20.59 18.17
C ASN A 68 17.92 19.53 17.98
N TYR A 69 17.76 18.65 17.00
CA TYR A 69 18.60 17.46 16.81
C TYR A 69 19.45 17.50 15.53
N GLY A 70 19.31 18.53 14.70
CA GLY A 70 20.03 18.70 13.43
C GLY A 70 19.59 17.76 12.31
N SER A 71 18.94 16.63 12.62
CA SER A 71 18.52 15.62 11.66
C SER A 71 17.20 14.94 12.09
N VAL A 72 16.41 14.53 11.10
CA VAL A 72 15.14 13.79 11.29
C VAL A 72 15.18 12.38 10.73
N TYR A 73 16.29 12.01 10.08
CA TYR A 73 16.50 10.69 9.49
C TYR A 73 16.21 9.53 10.46
N PRO A 74 16.63 9.58 11.75
CA PRO A 74 16.37 8.50 12.70
C PRO A 74 14.88 8.24 12.98
N PHE A 75 14.00 9.22 12.72
CA PHE A 75 12.57 9.11 13.07
C PHE A 75 11.69 8.79 11.87
N ILE A 76 12.18 9.04 10.65
CA ILE A 76 11.38 8.94 9.42
C ILE A 76 11.83 7.75 8.57
N TRP A 77 13.14 7.48 8.52
CA TRP A 77 13.73 6.55 7.53
C TRP A 77 13.86 5.11 8.01
N VAL A 78 13.35 4.78 9.21
CA VAL A 78 13.61 3.49 9.88
C VAL A 78 13.25 2.27 9.01
N HIS A 79 12.21 2.40 8.18
CA HIS A 79 11.70 1.33 7.32
C HIS A 79 11.76 1.63 5.83
N HIS A 80 12.45 2.71 5.42
CA HIS A 80 12.55 3.06 4.01
C HIS A 80 13.69 2.28 3.37
N ASP A 81 13.37 1.49 2.36
CA ASP A 81 14.35 0.74 1.59
C ASP A 81 13.86 0.61 0.13
N THR A 82 14.67 1.07 -0.82
CA THR A 82 14.38 0.99 -2.26
C THR A 82 14.47 -0.42 -2.81
N ASP A 83 15.21 -1.30 -2.13
CA ASP A 83 15.38 -2.69 -2.52
C ASP A 83 14.28 -3.59 -1.91
N ALA A 84 13.41 -3.02 -1.07
CA ALA A 84 12.26 -3.71 -0.51
C ALA A 84 11.06 -3.68 -1.47
N LEU A 85 10.46 -4.84 -1.70
CA LEU A 85 9.11 -4.93 -2.27
C LEU A 85 8.12 -5.07 -1.13
N TRP A 86 7.09 -4.23 -1.17
CA TRP A 86 6.01 -4.18 -0.19
C TRP A 86 4.72 -4.67 -0.83
N ASP A 87 3.92 -5.39 -0.05
CA ASP A 87 2.56 -5.76 -0.42
C ASP A 87 1.56 -5.24 0.60
N ILE A 88 0.33 -5.01 0.16
CA ILE A 88 -0.73 -4.45 0.99
C ILE A 88 -1.45 -5.62 1.68
N VAL A 89 -1.34 -5.68 3.01
CA VAL A 89 -2.01 -6.72 3.81
C VAL A 89 -3.42 -6.29 4.17
N LYS A 90 -3.58 -5.02 4.59
CA LYS A 90 -4.84 -4.52 5.12
C LYS A 90 -5.00 -3.03 4.85
N ILE A 91 -6.22 -2.62 4.55
CA ILE A 91 -6.62 -1.22 4.47
C ILE A 91 -7.90 -1.05 5.28
N GLU A 92 -7.86 -0.16 6.26
CA GLU A 92 -9.03 0.26 7.04
C GLU A 92 -9.28 1.74 6.77
N LYS A 93 -10.52 2.12 6.49
CA LYS A 93 -10.89 3.49 6.15
C LYS A 93 -12.09 3.97 6.95
N ALA A 94 -12.01 5.19 7.44
CA ALA A 94 -13.11 5.89 8.08
C ALA A 94 -13.03 7.38 7.70
N ASP A 95 -13.99 7.85 6.91
CA ASP A 95 -14.11 9.24 6.44
C ASP A 95 -12.80 9.82 5.86
N ASN A 96 -12.11 10.62 6.68
CA ASN A 96 -10.87 11.33 6.35
C ASN A 96 -9.63 10.66 6.94
N LYS A 97 -9.74 9.44 7.45
CA LYS A 97 -8.64 8.65 7.99
C LYS A 97 -8.55 7.29 7.31
N ALA A 98 -7.33 6.81 7.14
CA ALA A 98 -7.06 5.46 6.68
C ALA A 98 -5.89 4.87 7.48
N THR A 99 -5.93 3.57 7.71
CA THR A 99 -4.81 2.79 8.22
C THR A 99 -4.43 1.78 7.16
N VAL A 100 -3.17 1.78 6.74
CA VAL A 100 -2.64 0.89 5.72
C VAL A 100 -1.55 0.05 6.37
N THR A 101 -1.72 -1.28 6.34
CA THR A 101 -0.70 -2.25 6.75
C THR A 101 -0.01 -2.80 5.52
N LEU A 102 1.31 -2.65 5.48
CA LEU A 102 2.17 -3.15 4.41
C LEU A 102 3.10 -4.21 4.98
N GLN A 103 3.37 -5.26 4.21
CA GLN A 103 4.33 -6.29 4.57
C GLN A 103 5.46 -6.32 3.54
N CYS A 104 6.69 -6.42 4.02
CA CYS A 104 7.83 -6.63 3.15
C CYS A 104 7.83 -8.07 2.62
N ILE A 105 7.63 -8.24 1.32
CA ILE A 105 7.55 -9.57 0.67
C ILE A 105 8.87 -9.98 0.01
N LYS A 106 9.77 -9.03 -0.25
CA LYS A 106 11.09 -9.29 -0.82
C LYS A 106 12.07 -8.24 -0.33
N HIS A 107 13.23 -8.70 0.12
CA HIS A 107 14.31 -7.82 0.55
C HIS A 107 15.67 -8.54 0.48
N LYS A 108 16.77 -7.79 0.40
CA LYS A 108 18.13 -8.36 0.41
C LYS A 108 18.46 -9.03 1.75
N LYS A 109 17.97 -8.47 2.86
CA LYS A 109 18.10 -9.03 4.21
C LYS A 109 16.90 -9.92 4.50
N GLN A 110 17.14 -11.21 4.70
CA GLN A 110 16.09 -12.22 4.91
C GLN A 110 15.21 -11.93 6.14
N ASN A 111 15.79 -11.40 7.21
CA ASN A 111 15.06 -11.05 8.44
C ASN A 111 14.13 -9.84 8.29
N ALA A 112 14.17 -9.13 7.16
CA ALA A 112 13.22 -8.07 6.86
C ALA A 112 11.95 -8.59 6.17
N ILE A 113 12.00 -9.80 5.58
CA ILE A 113 10.83 -10.39 4.92
C ILE A 113 9.80 -10.77 6.00
N GLY A 114 8.54 -10.40 5.78
CA GLY A 114 7.46 -10.55 6.76
C GLY A 114 7.38 -9.39 7.76
N LEU A 115 8.29 -8.41 7.72
CA LEU A 115 8.15 -7.19 8.52
C LEU A 115 6.89 -6.45 8.10
N GLU A 116 6.00 -6.21 9.06
CA GLU A 116 4.81 -5.40 8.87
C GLU A 116 5.05 -3.98 9.36
N VAL A 117 4.60 -3.03 8.56
CA VAL A 117 4.61 -1.60 8.90
C VAL A 117 3.20 -1.04 8.73
N VAL A 118 2.79 -0.23 9.69
CA VAL A 118 1.45 0.37 9.73
C VAL A 118 1.59 1.87 9.57
N HIS A 119 0.90 2.41 8.57
CA HIS A 119 0.80 3.84 8.34
C HIS A 119 -0.61 4.33 8.57
N THR A 120 -0.73 5.36 9.40
CA THR A 120 -1.94 6.17 9.49
C THR A 120 -1.88 7.25 8.42
N LEU A 121 -2.97 7.46 7.72
CA LEU A 121 -3.14 8.52 6.74
C LEU A 121 -4.35 9.38 7.10
N VAL A 122 -4.22 10.67 6.84
CA VAL A 122 -5.29 11.65 6.94
C VAL A 122 -5.53 12.31 5.58
N LYS A 123 -6.77 12.73 5.33
CA LYS A 123 -7.12 13.43 4.11
C LYS A 123 -7.02 14.94 4.33
N GLU A 124 -6.06 15.58 3.67
CA GLU A 124 -5.84 17.04 3.67
C GLU A 124 -5.99 17.59 2.25
N ASP A 125 -6.82 18.62 2.07
CA ASP A 125 -7.08 19.24 0.76
C ASP A 125 -7.47 18.22 -0.33
N GLY A 126 -8.23 17.18 0.05
CA GLY A 126 -8.66 16.10 -0.84
C GLY A 126 -7.60 15.04 -1.14
N LYS A 127 -6.37 15.16 -0.62
CA LYS A 127 -5.26 14.22 -0.84
C LYS A 127 -4.94 13.45 0.43
N TRP A 128 -4.59 12.18 0.30
CA TRP A 128 -4.09 11.38 1.40
C TRP A 128 -2.66 11.78 1.76
N LYS A 129 -2.42 11.93 3.06
CA LYS A 129 -1.13 12.28 3.66
C LYS A 129 -0.83 11.35 4.82
N ILE A 130 0.41 10.89 4.92
CA ILE A 130 0.89 10.08 6.03
C ILE A 130 0.95 10.95 7.28
N ASP A 131 0.42 10.43 8.37
CA ASP A 131 0.51 11.02 9.68
C ASP A 131 1.49 10.24 10.55
N ILE A 132 2.58 10.89 10.93
CA ILE A 132 3.58 10.35 11.85
C ILE A 132 3.68 11.20 13.13
N SER A 133 2.74 12.12 13.38
CA SER A 133 2.82 13.05 14.51
C SER A 133 3.08 12.34 15.84
N ASP A 134 2.44 11.19 16.02
CA ASP A 134 2.48 10.37 17.24
C ASP A 134 3.66 9.40 17.28
N GLN A 135 4.37 9.23 16.15
CA GLN A 135 5.58 8.41 16.06
C GLN A 135 6.86 9.24 16.33
N LEU A 136 6.72 10.57 16.28
CA LEU A 136 7.80 11.50 16.56
C LEU A 136 7.93 11.73 18.07
N PRO A 137 9.15 11.88 18.62
CA PRO A 137 9.34 12.15 20.04
C PRO A 137 8.53 13.37 20.51
N SER A 138 7.79 13.20 21.61
CA SER A 138 7.32 14.33 22.40
C SER A 138 8.52 15.01 23.05
N ARG A 139 8.54 16.35 23.02
CA ARG A 139 9.57 17.20 23.66
C ARG A 139 9.99 16.70 25.03
#